data_AF-A0A9P8G4T7-F1
#
_entry.id   AF-A0A9P8G4T7-F1
#
_cell.length_a   1.000
_cell.length_b   1.000
_cell.length_c   1.000
_cell.angle_alpha   90.00
_cell.angle_beta   90.00
_cell.angle_gamma   90.00
#
_symmetry.space_group_name_H-M   'P 1'
#
loop_
_entity.id
_entity.type
_entity.pdbx_description
1 polymer ?
#
loop_
_entity_poly.entity_id
_entity_poly.type
_entity_poly.pdbx_seq_one_letter_code
_entity_poly.pdbx_strand_id
1 'polypeptide(L)'
;MEHNTSLAATPSYPDELFIKAKFFFNIIKYFRGAYDNGQFVHNELGEYVSNVSATSITKINNFYRCCVTAIDLIERGYHVQGFAMVSDALWLIEQLLEERDPKLIDTICDVSVLLLTRGWHRMYDVLVTRICAMVEIRAAQKKEEQQPWAQMFACLKRLPTSQALELMQRGWKCGYDQLEGIFPGHPWDGLNIPCSSNHSLRMGKYVSQLHQDILSTPTVSPRRNTKYPKDSNEMHRQFTRAKVFYSLGNHQGALEALEPIVSRCTKARKQGDEKWMALEIDALEVSARCHYAISGLVPTSGGTSTTETLLKTAITRSTISWGVKSATTIALKHTLWSWFLDQGRQTEADLLRNAIDAVVVKTEPGT
;
A
#
# COMPACT_ATOMS: atom_id res chain seq x y z
N MET A 1 15.74 30.95 60.19
CA MET A 1 16.62 30.52 59.08
C MET A 1 15.96 29.34 58.43
N GLU A 2 15.15 29.59 57.42
CA GLU A 2 14.46 28.55 56.65
C GLU A 2 15.43 28.03 55.58
N HIS A 3 15.71 26.72 55.63
CA HIS A 3 16.47 26.05 54.59
C HIS A 3 15.59 25.95 53.34
N ASN A 4 15.87 26.78 52.35
CA ASN A 4 15.44 26.57 50.97
C ASN A 4 16.13 25.32 50.41
N THR A 5 15.52 24.16 50.60
CA THR A 5 15.79 22.97 49.78
C THR A 5 15.26 23.23 48.38
N SER A 6 16.17 23.70 47.51
CA SER A 6 16.00 23.71 46.06
C SER A 6 15.58 22.30 45.60
N LEU A 7 14.35 22.18 45.11
CA LEU A 7 13.89 21.03 44.34
C LEU A 7 14.88 20.78 43.19
N ALA A 8 15.38 19.55 43.10
CA ALA A 8 16.21 19.13 41.99
C ALA A 8 15.44 19.30 40.68
N ALA A 9 16.03 20.03 39.74
CA ALA A 9 15.48 20.20 38.40
C ALA A 9 15.20 18.82 37.78
N THR A 10 13.96 18.62 37.33
CA THR A 10 13.53 17.47 36.56
C THR A 10 14.49 17.25 35.38
N PRO A 11 15.00 16.04 35.15
CA PRO A 11 15.94 15.80 34.05
C PRO A 11 15.25 16.18 32.74
N SER A 12 15.81 17.17 32.03
CA SER A 12 15.36 17.55 30.70
C SER A 12 15.50 16.32 29.81
N TYR A 13 14.38 15.73 29.38
CA TYR A 13 14.41 14.66 28.40
C TYR A 13 15.16 15.17 27.15
N PRO A 14 16.09 14.39 26.57
CA PRO A 14 16.70 14.72 25.31
C PRO A 14 15.61 15.08 24.29
N ASP A 15 15.69 16.25 23.67
CA ASP A 15 14.67 16.78 22.73
C ASP A 15 14.23 15.74 21.69
N GLU A 16 15.16 14.86 21.28
CA GLU A 16 14.92 13.78 20.32
C GLU A 16 13.91 12.73 20.83
N LEU A 17 13.99 12.32 22.11
CA LEU A 17 13.05 11.37 22.70
C LEU A 17 11.65 12.00 22.81
N PHE A 18 11.60 13.29 23.13
CA PHE A 18 10.35 14.04 23.18
C PHE A 18 9.69 14.14 21.80
N ILE A 19 10.46 14.41 20.73
CA ILE A 19 9.95 14.47 19.35
C ILE A 19 9.38 13.11 18.92
N LYS A 20 10.07 12.00 19.23
CA LYS A 20 9.58 10.63 18.93
C LYS A 20 8.28 10.32 19.65
N ALA A 21 8.21 10.59 20.95
CA ALA A 21 7.00 10.39 21.74
C ALA A 21 5.84 11.23 21.19
N LYS A 22 6.10 12.48 20.83
CA LYS A 22 5.12 13.38 20.23
C LYS A 22 4.65 12.91 18.86
N PHE A 23 5.53 12.36 18.02
CA PHE A 23 5.18 11.77 16.73
C PHE A 23 4.16 10.62 16.91
N PHE A 24 4.49 9.64 17.75
CA PHE A 24 3.60 8.50 18.01
C PHE A 24 2.27 8.91 18.66
N PHE A 25 2.32 9.84 19.61
CA PHE A 25 1.11 10.38 20.24
C PHE A 25 0.15 11.01 19.21
N ASN A 26 0.67 11.75 18.23
CA ASN A 26 -0.16 12.37 17.20
C ASN A 26 -0.73 11.35 16.21
N ILE A 27 0.01 10.28 15.86
CA ILE A 27 -0.54 9.15 15.09
C ILE A 27 -1.76 8.57 15.83
N ILE A 28 -1.59 8.22 17.11
CA ILE A 28 -2.66 7.64 17.92
C ILE A 28 -3.88 8.57 17.99
N LYS A 29 -3.66 9.84 18.31
CA LYS A 29 -4.73 10.84 18.43
C LYS A 29 -5.46 11.05 17.11
N TYR A 30 -4.74 11.07 15.99
CA TYR A 30 -5.33 11.23 14.68
C TYR A 30 -6.18 10.02 14.28
N PHE A 31 -5.67 8.79 14.42
CA PHE A 31 -6.43 7.57 14.11
C PHE A 31 -7.68 7.43 15.00
N ARG A 32 -7.55 7.68 16.30
CA ARG A 32 -8.71 7.65 17.22
C ARG A 32 -9.72 8.72 16.84
N GLY A 33 -9.29 9.95 16.58
CA GLY A 33 -10.18 11.02 16.14
C GLY A 33 -10.88 10.71 14.82
N ALA A 34 -10.19 10.09 13.86
CA ALA A 34 -10.80 9.65 12.61
C ALA A 34 -11.89 8.59 12.84
N TYR A 35 -11.62 7.61 13.70
CA TYR A 35 -12.59 6.60 14.10
C TYR A 35 -13.80 7.20 14.81
N ASP A 36 -13.59 8.03 15.82
CA ASP A 36 -14.66 8.66 16.61
C ASP A 36 -15.55 9.56 15.74
N ASN A 37 -14.98 10.16 14.69
CA ASN A 37 -15.71 10.96 13.70
C ASN A 37 -16.40 10.13 12.60
N GLY A 38 -16.39 8.80 12.70
CA GLY A 38 -17.05 7.92 11.73
C GLY A 38 -16.39 7.91 10.34
N GLN A 39 -15.11 8.27 10.26
CA GLN A 39 -14.39 8.29 8.97
C GLN A 39 -14.08 6.90 8.45
N PHE A 40 -14.16 5.85 9.26
CA PHE A 40 -13.95 4.49 8.79
C PHE A 40 -15.25 3.71 8.68
N VAL A 41 -15.43 3.02 7.56
CA VAL A 41 -16.63 2.23 7.24
C VAL A 41 -16.24 0.92 6.57
N HIS A 42 -17.16 -0.05 6.59
CA HIS A 42 -17.05 -1.21 5.69
C HIS A 42 -17.73 -0.86 4.37
N ASN A 43 -17.04 -1.03 3.25
CA ASN A 43 -17.63 -0.88 1.92
C ASN A 43 -18.49 -2.11 1.55
N GLU A 44 -19.11 -2.06 0.38
CA GLU A 44 -19.93 -3.18 -0.16
C GLU A 44 -19.13 -4.48 -0.40
N LEU A 45 -17.81 -4.37 -0.51
CA LEU A 45 -16.87 -5.47 -0.64
C LEU A 45 -16.40 -6.01 0.72
N GLY A 46 -16.89 -5.44 1.83
CA GLY A 46 -16.55 -5.89 3.18
C GLY A 46 -15.19 -5.40 3.69
N GLU A 47 -14.56 -4.46 2.99
CA GLU A 47 -13.26 -3.93 3.32
C GLU A 47 -13.38 -2.74 4.28
N TYR A 48 -12.49 -2.66 5.26
CA TYR A 48 -12.42 -1.52 6.16
C TYR A 48 -11.70 -0.34 5.51
N VAL A 49 -12.48 0.58 4.97
CA VAL A 49 -12.02 1.73 4.20
C VAL A 49 -12.29 3.04 4.92
N SER A 50 -11.63 4.09 4.47
CA SER A 50 -11.99 5.45 4.83
C SER A 50 -13.15 5.95 3.96
N ASN A 51 -14.10 6.63 4.58
CA ASN A 51 -15.26 7.28 3.96
C ASN A 51 -15.04 8.79 3.75
N VAL A 52 -13.79 9.26 3.85
CA VAL A 52 -13.46 10.68 3.66
C VAL A 52 -13.76 11.13 2.23
N SER A 53 -13.50 10.28 1.25
CA SER A 53 -13.73 10.56 -0.17
C SER A 53 -13.91 9.25 -0.94
N ALA A 54 -14.91 9.21 -1.83
CA ALA A 54 -15.18 8.05 -2.68
C ALA A 54 -14.00 7.70 -3.62
N THR A 55 -13.12 8.66 -3.88
CA THR A 55 -11.94 8.47 -4.77
C THR A 55 -10.65 8.22 -4.02
N SER A 56 -10.63 8.36 -2.68
CA SER A 56 -9.39 8.37 -1.91
C SER A 56 -8.65 7.05 -1.99
N ILE A 57 -9.35 5.93 -1.83
CA ILE A 57 -8.75 4.59 -1.90
C ILE A 57 -8.08 4.33 -3.26
N THR A 58 -8.72 4.75 -4.35
CA THR A 58 -8.18 4.63 -5.71
C THR A 58 -6.92 5.48 -5.87
N LYS A 59 -6.94 6.73 -5.38
CA LYS A 59 -5.77 7.62 -5.41
C LYS A 59 -4.62 7.08 -4.57
N ILE A 60 -4.89 6.54 -3.38
CA ILE A 60 -3.90 5.90 -2.51
C ILE A 60 -3.25 4.70 -3.21
N ASN A 61 -4.06 3.83 -3.82
CA ASN A 61 -3.57 2.68 -4.57
C ASN A 61 -2.72 3.12 -5.77
N ASN A 62 -3.16 4.14 -6.52
CA ASN A 62 -2.40 4.67 -7.65
C ASN A 62 -1.06 5.29 -7.20
N PHE A 63 -1.07 6.06 -6.10
CA PHE A 63 0.16 6.63 -5.52
C PHE A 63 1.17 5.53 -5.20
N TYR A 64 0.72 4.46 -4.53
CA TYR A 64 1.54 3.30 -4.21
C TYR A 64 2.12 2.64 -5.47
N ARG A 65 1.27 2.32 -6.45
CA ARG A 65 1.66 1.66 -7.71
C ARG A 65 2.66 2.51 -8.50
N CYS A 66 2.48 3.84 -8.54
CA CYS A 66 3.44 4.75 -9.16
C CYS A 66 4.80 4.69 -8.47
N CYS A 67 4.84 4.73 -7.14
CA CYS A 67 6.10 4.69 -6.39
C CYS A 67 6.86 3.37 -6.61
N VAL A 68 6.19 2.23 -6.49
CA VAL A 68 6.84 0.91 -6.66
C VAL A 68 7.35 0.74 -8.10
N THR A 69 6.55 1.13 -9.08
CA THR A 69 6.94 1.04 -10.50
C THR A 69 8.10 1.98 -10.82
N ALA A 70 8.08 3.19 -10.26
CA ALA A 70 9.17 4.15 -10.42
C ALA A 70 10.49 3.60 -9.88
N ILE A 71 10.49 3.06 -8.67
CA ILE A 71 11.70 2.49 -8.04
C ILE A 71 12.30 1.41 -8.94
N ASP A 72 11.49 0.44 -9.38
CA ASP A 72 11.99 -0.66 -10.23
C ASP A 72 12.50 -0.16 -11.60
N LEU A 73 11.80 0.80 -12.23
CA LEU A 73 12.26 1.41 -13.48
C LEU A 73 13.62 2.08 -13.33
N ILE A 74 13.81 2.87 -12.28
CA ILE A 74 15.06 3.61 -12.08
C ILE A 74 16.20 2.64 -11.74
N GLU A 75 15.96 1.60 -10.93
CA GLU A 75 16.96 0.55 -10.63
C GLU A 75 17.40 -0.21 -11.88
N ARG A 76 16.51 -0.34 -12.88
CA ARG A 76 16.80 -0.96 -14.18
C ARG A 76 17.37 0.02 -15.23
N GLY A 77 17.63 1.27 -14.86
CA GLY A 77 18.21 2.30 -15.74
C GLY A 77 17.21 3.08 -16.61
N TYR A 78 15.89 2.85 -16.45
CA TYR A 78 14.83 3.58 -17.17
C TYR A 78 14.48 4.88 -16.44
N HIS A 79 15.46 5.78 -16.32
CA HIS A 79 15.36 6.99 -15.51
C HIS A 79 14.21 7.92 -15.95
N VAL A 80 14.04 8.14 -17.25
CA VAL A 80 13.01 9.06 -17.78
C VAL A 80 11.61 8.61 -17.38
N GLN A 81 11.30 7.33 -17.62
CA GLN A 81 10.03 6.71 -17.28
C GLN A 81 9.83 6.67 -15.77
N GLY A 82 10.89 6.30 -15.04
CA GLY A 82 10.89 6.31 -13.58
C GLY A 82 10.54 7.67 -12.99
N PHE A 83 11.18 8.75 -13.47
CA PHE A 83 10.89 10.11 -13.03
C PHE A 83 9.50 10.60 -13.44
N ALA A 84 8.97 10.18 -14.60
CA ALA A 84 7.58 10.46 -14.97
C ALA A 84 6.60 9.84 -13.95
N MET A 85 6.83 8.57 -13.56
CA MET A 85 6.02 7.91 -12.52
C MET A 85 6.16 8.59 -11.14
N VAL A 86 7.35 9.09 -10.79
CA VAL A 86 7.55 9.91 -9.57
C VAL A 86 6.74 11.20 -9.65
N SER A 87 6.73 11.88 -10.79
CA SER A 87 5.94 13.10 -11.00
C SER A 87 4.45 12.86 -10.79
N ASP A 88 3.91 11.75 -11.35
CA ASP A 88 2.51 11.37 -11.16
C ASP A 88 2.21 11.02 -9.69
N ALA A 89 3.13 10.33 -9.01
CA ALA A 89 3.00 10.05 -7.57
C ALA A 89 2.98 11.35 -6.74
N LEU A 90 3.85 12.31 -7.06
CA LEU A 90 3.87 13.61 -6.37
C LEU A 90 2.56 14.37 -6.61
N TRP A 91 2.02 14.37 -7.83
CA TRP A 91 0.72 15.01 -8.08
C TRP A 91 -0.42 14.38 -7.27
N LEU A 92 -0.43 13.04 -7.17
CA LEU A 92 -1.40 12.32 -6.35
C LEU A 92 -1.25 12.64 -4.86
N ILE A 93 -0.02 12.75 -4.34
CA ILE A 93 0.19 13.07 -2.92
C ILE A 93 -0.36 14.45 -2.58
N GLU A 94 -0.28 15.42 -3.49
CA GLU A 94 -0.83 16.76 -3.27
C GLU A 94 -2.35 16.70 -3.00
N GLN A 95 -3.08 15.89 -3.78
CA GLN A 95 -4.53 15.69 -3.61
C GLN A 95 -4.86 14.90 -2.34
N LEU A 96 -4.13 13.82 -2.10
CA LEU A 96 -4.36 12.94 -0.95
C LEU A 96 -4.14 13.65 0.39
N LEU A 97 -3.13 14.52 0.48
CA LEU A 97 -2.88 15.34 1.66
C LEU A 97 -3.99 16.38 1.91
N GLU A 98 -4.84 16.67 0.92
CA GLU A 98 -5.98 17.60 1.07
C GLU A 98 -7.17 16.88 1.67
N GLU A 99 -7.42 15.67 1.18
CA GLU A 99 -8.48 14.79 1.69
C GLU A 99 -8.19 14.38 3.14
N ARG A 100 -6.91 14.24 3.54
CA ARG A 100 -6.51 13.78 4.89
C ARG A 100 -7.15 12.44 5.20
N ASP A 101 -7.02 11.52 4.27
CA ASP A 101 -7.47 10.15 4.45
C ASP A 101 -6.54 9.43 5.46
N PRO A 102 -7.07 8.83 6.54
CA PRO A 102 -6.24 8.13 7.50
C PRO A 102 -5.43 6.97 6.92
N LYS A 103 -5.93 6.30 5.86
CA LYS A 103 -5.24 5.20 5.18
C LYS A 103 -4.06 5.68 4.34
N LEU A 104 -3.93 6.99 4.10
CA LEU A 104 -2.75 7.54 3.45
C LEU A 104 -1.48 7.29 4.26
N ILE A 105 -1.58 7.32 5.59
CA ILE A 105 -0.43 7.10 6.49
C ILE A 105 0.19 5.73 6.24
N ASP A 106 -0.64 4.68 6.12
CA ASP A 106 -0.18 3.31 5.84
C ASP A 106 0.69 3.25 4.58
N THR A 107 0.27 4.00 3.55
CA THR A 107 0.91 4.00 2.24
C THR A 107 2.18 4.86 2.21
N ILE A 108 2.18 6.01 2.89
CA ILE A 108 3.41 6.80 3.08
C ILE A 108 4.45 5.96 3.84
N CYS A 109 4.04 5.22 4.87
CA CYS A 109 4.91 4.30 5.59
C CYS A 109 5.44 3.19 4.68
N ASP A 110 4.59 2.55 3.86
CA ASP A 110 5.01 1.51 2.92
C ASP A 110 6.08 2.02 1.94
N VAL A 111 5.85 3.18 1.31
CA VAL A 111 6.80 3.77 0.36
C VAL A 111 8.09 4.18 1.06
N SER A 112 7.99 4.76 2.26
CA SER A 112 9.15 5.16 3.06
C SER A 112 10.03 3.97 3.43
N VAL A 113 9.42 2.90 3.94
CA VAL A 113 10.13 1.66 4.30
C VAL A 113 10.76 1.04 3.06
N LEU A 114 10.05 1.01 1.93
CA LEU A 114 10.60 0.47 0.68
C LEU A 114 11.84 1.25 0.22
N LEU A 115 11.79 2.58 0.20
CA LEU A 115 12.94 3.41 -0.17
C LEU A 115 14.13 3.16 0.77
N LEU A 116 13.89 3.16 2.09
CA LEU A 116 14.93 2.98 3.08
C LEU A 116 15.57 1.58 3.02
N THR A 117 14.77 0.53 2.82
CA THR A 117 15.25 -0.85 2.72
C THR A 117 16.03 -1.14 1.44
N ARG A 118 15.75 -0.42 0.35
CA ARG A 118 16.55 -0.49 -0.89
C ARG A 118 17.76 0.45 -0.91
N GLY A 119 18.03 1.18 0.18
CA GLY A 119 19.16 2.11 0.27
C GLY A 119 18.94 3.47 -0.41
N TRP A 120 17.70 3.80 -0.79
CA TRP A 120 17.31 5.04 -1.44
C TRP A 120 17.09 6.20 -0.43
N HIS A 121 18.02 6.38 0.51
CA HIS A 121 17.89 7.35 1.61
C HIS A 121 17.66 8.79 1.11
N ARG A 122 18.38 9.20 0.06
CA ARG A 122 18.20 10.54 -0.53
C ARG A 122 16.80 10.77 -1.10
N MET A 123 16.23 9.74 -1.74
CA MET A 123 14.89 9.85 -2.31
C MET A 123 13.83 9.87 -1.20
N TYR A 124 14.04 9.09 -0.14
CA TYR A 124 13.24 9.18 1.07
C TYR A 124 13.26 10.61 1.66
N ASP A 125 14.44 11.21 1.80
CA ASP A 125 14.58 12.56 2.36
C ASP A 125 13.85 13.61 1.50
N VAL A 126 13.96 13.53 0.17
CA VAL A 126 13.25 14.42 -0.76
C VAL A 126 11.74 14.26 -0.63
N LEU A 127 11.25 13.02 -0.64
CA LEU A 127 9.81 12.72 -0.53
C LEU A 127 9.23 13.24 0.79
N VAL A 128 9.86 12.89 1.92
CA VAL A 128 9.40 13.30 3.25
C VAL A 128 9.48 14.81 3.41
N THR A 129 10.56 15.45 2.96
CA THR A 129 10.69 16.91 3.00
C THR A 129 9.55 17.58 2.24
N ARG A 130 9.25 17.09 1.03
CA ARG A 130 8.15 17.62 0.20
C ARG A 130 6.80 17.43 0.89
N ILE A 131 6.48 16.23 1.34
CA ILE A 131 5.21 15.93 2.03
C ILE A 131 5.06 16.80 3.29
N CYS A 132 6.09 16.87 4.14
CA CYS A 132 6.06 17.69 5.35
C CYS A 132 5.85 19.17 5.03
N ALA A 133 6.56 19.73 4.05
CA ALA A 133 6.40 21.13 3.64
C ALA A 133 4.98 21.41 3.14
N MET A 134 4.39 20.51 2.36
CA MET A 134 3.02 20.66 1.88
C MET A 134 1.99 20.66 3.01
N VAL A 135 2.16 19.77 4.01
CA VAL A 135 1.29 19.74 5.18
C VAL A 135 1.45 21.00 6.02
N GLU A 136 2.68 21.46 6.25
CA GLU A 136 2.98 22.67 7.00
C GLU A 136 2.33 23.92 6.37
N ILE A 137 2.52 24.13 5.06
CA ILE A 137 1.93 25.26 4.32
C ILE A 137 0.41 25.24 4.47
N ARG A 138 -0.23 24.08 4.29
CA ARG A 138 -1.68 23.94 4.39
C ARG A 138 -2.19 24.16 5.81
N ALA A 139 -1.49 23.64 6.81
CA ALA A 139 -1.85 23.82 8.20
C ALA A 139 -1.81 25.31 8.59
N ALA A 140 -0.79 26.04 8.13
CA ALA A 140 -0.68 27.48 8.34
C ALA A 140 -1.83 28.26 7.65
N GLN A 141 -2.14 27.93 6.40
CA GLN A 141 -3.23 28.56 5.65
C GLN A 141 -4.60 28.38 6.33
N LYS A 142 -4.84 27.20 6.94
CA LYS A 142 -6.09 26.88 7.62
C LYS A 142 -6.11 27.19 9.12
N LYS A 143 -5.00 27.68 9.70
CA LYS A 143 -4.81 27.88 11.16
C LYS A 143 -5.03 26.59 11.96
N GLU A 144 -4.53 25.49 11.42
CA GLU A 144 -4.71 24.12 11.90
C GLU A 144 -3.38 23.49 12.34
N GLU A 145 -2.39 24.31 12.69
CA GLU A 145 -1.05 23.84 13.06
C GLU A 145 -1.09 22.90 14.26
N GLN A 146 -2.05 23.08 15.18
CA GLN A 146 -2.23 22.23 16.36
C GLN A 146 -3.01 20.93 16.08
N GLN A 147 -3.53 20.74 14.86
CA GLN A 147 -4.21 19.50 14.50
C GLN A 147 -3.23 18.31 14.57
N PRO A 148 -3.68 17.14 15.05
CA PRO A 148 -2.82 15.94 15.14
C PRO A 148 -2.14 15.59 13.82
N TRP A 149 -2.86 15.78 12.69
CA TRP A 149 -2.32 15.63 11.34
C TRP A 149 -1.09 16.51 11.10
N ALA A 150 -1.20 17.82 11.31
CA ALA A 150 -0.10 18.76 11.11
C ALA A 150 1.07 18.49 12.07
N GLN A 151 0.76 18.23 13.34
CA GLN A 151 1.77 17.94 14.36
C GLN A 151 2.55 16.65 14.07
N MET A 152 1.92 15.63 13.50
CA MET A 152 2.58 14.39 13.08
C MET A 152 3.67 14.68 12.04
N PHE A 153 3.35 15.42 10.97
CA PHE A 153 4.32 15.75 9.93
C PHE A 153 5.40 16.75 10.38
N ALA A 154 5.05 17.68 11.28
CA ALA A 154 6.02 18.57 11.92
C ALA A 154 7.04 17.80 12.78
N CYS A 155 6.61 16.73 13.46
CA CYS A 155 7.54 15.84 14.16
C CYS A 155 8.37 15.01 13.18
N LEU A 156 7.73 14.44 12.14
CA LEU A 156 8.40 13.61 11.14
C LEU A 156 9.60 14.32 10.49
N LYS A 157 9.43 15.60 10.13
CA LYS A 157 10.48 16.45 9.55
C LYS A 157 11.73 16.59 10.42
N ARG A 158 11.59 16.43 11.74
CA ARG A 158 12.66 16.60 12.74
C ARG A 158 13.31 15.27 13.14
N LEU A 159 12.79 14.14 12.69
CA LEU A 159 13.32 12.83 13.04
C LEU A 159 14.56 12.51 12.17
N PRO A 160 15.60 11.89 12.75
CA PRO A 160 16.81 11.56 11.99
C PRO A 160 16.55 10.43 10.99
N THR A 161 17.00 10.61 9.74
CA THR A 161 16.88 9.61 8.67
C THR A 161 17.51 8.26 9.03
N SER A 162 18.60 8.27 9.82
CA SER A 162 19.27 7.05 10.29
C SER A 162 18.37 6.14 11.13
N GLN A 163 17.30 6.67 11.74
CA GLN A 163 16.33 5.92 12.53
C GLN A 163 14.96 5.85 11.86
N ALA A 164 14.80 6.42 10.66
CA ALA A 164 13.51 6.53 10.00
C ALA A 164 12.83 5.17 9.79
N LEU A 165 13.59 4.12 9.45
CA LEU A 165 13.03 2.79 9.24
C LEU A 165 12.37 2.25 10.51
N GLU A 166 13.08 2.28 11.64
CA GLU A 166 12.55 1.84 12.92
C GLU A 166 11.34 2.69 13.34
N LEU A 167 11.42 4.01 13.14
CA LEU A 167 10.36 4.94 13.51
C LEU A 167 9.08 4.72 12.67
N MET A 168 9.20 4.43 11.38
CA MET A 168 8.07 4.08 10.52
C MET A 168 7.43 2.76 10.94
N GLN A 169 8.24 1.73 11.21
CA GLN A 169 7.74 0.43 11.68
C GLN A 169 7.02 0.55 13.04
N ARG A 170 7.57 1.36 13.97
CA ARG A 170 6.95 1.61 15.28
C ARG A 170 5.70 2.49 15.18
N GLY A 171 5.72 3.51 14.32
CA GLY A 171 4.56 4.37 14.07
C GLY A 171 3.38 3.58 13.52
N TRP A 172 3.64 2.67 12.58
CA TRP A 172 2.64 1.73 12.09
C TRP A 172 2.10 0.85 13.23
N LYS A 173 2.97 0.30 14.09
CA LYS A 173 2.55 -0.51 15.24
C LYS A 173 1.61 0.26 16.17
N CYS A 174 1.86 1.55 16.40
CA CYS A 174 0.95 2.40 17.18
C CYS A 174 -0.45 2.50 16.55
N GLY A 175 -0.53 2.62 15.22
CA GLY A 175 -1.80 2.61 14.48
C GLY A 175 -2.51 1.26 14.57
N TYR A 176 -1.78 0.17 14.36
CA TYR A 176 -2.29 -1.20 14.51
C TYR A 176 -2.86 -1.47 15.92
N ASP A 177 -2.18 -0.97 16.96
CA ASP A 177 -2.65 -1.13 18.34
C ASP A 177 -3.95 -0.37 18.62
N GLN A 178 -4.26 0.69 17.86
CA GLN A 178 -5.59 1.30 17.93
C GLN A 178 -6.66 0.42 17.28
N LEU A 179 -6.32 -0.34 16.24
CA LEU A 179 -7.23 -1.27 15.60
C LEU A 179 -7.57 -2.47 16.49
N GLU A 180 -6.72 -2.85 17.44
CA GLU A 180 -7.05 -3.90 18.43
C GLU A 180 -8.24 -3.50 19.30
N GLY A 181 -8.31 -2.21 19.69
CA GLY A 181 -9.45 -1.68 20.42
C GLY A 181 -10.75 -1.65 19.60
N ILE A 182 -10.64 -1.50 18.28
CA ILE A 182 -11.78 -1.41 17.34
C ILE A 182 -12.24 -2.81 16.90
N PHE A 183 -11.29 -3.70 16.64
CA PHE A 183 -11.46 -5.08 16.19
C PHE A 183 -10.74 -6.06 17.12
N PRO A 184 -11.25 -6.30 18.35
CA PRO A 184 -10.59 -7.19 19.30
C PRO A 184 -10.33 -8.58 18.69
N GLY A 185 -9.06 -9.00 18.71
CA GLY A 185 -8.58 -10.26 18.14
C GLY A 185 -8.44 -10.31 16.61
N HIS A 186 -8.92 -9.29 15.89
CA HIS A 186 -8.82 -9.18 14.43
C HIS A 186 -8.41 -7.77 13.95
N PRO A 187 -7.43 -7.11 14.57
CA PRO A 187 -6.98 -5.75 14.19
C PRO A 187 -6.51 -5.68 12.74
N TRP A 188 -6.08 -6.81 12.19
CA TRP A 188 -5.61 -6.94 10.82
C TRP A 188 -6.71 -6.80 9.77
N ASP A 189 -7.99 -7.00 10.11
CA ASP A 189 -9.12 -6.68 9.21
C ASP A 189 -9.15 -5.18 8.85
N GLY A 190 -8.61 -4.34 9.75
CA GLY A 190 -8.50 -2.91 9.55
C GLY A 190 -7.27 -2.47 8.78
N LEU A 191 -6.39 -3.39 8.37
CA LEU A 191 -5.11 -3.05 7.72
C LEU A 191 -5.22 -3.00 6.20
N ASN A 192 -4.49 -2.07 5.59
CA ASN A 192 -4.19 -2.17 4.17
C ASN A 192 -3.01 -3.14 3.95
N ILE A 193 -3.29 -4.35 3.48
CA ILE A 193 -2.26 -5.34 3.12
C ILE A 193 -2.13 -5.35 1.59
N PRO A 194 -1.20 -4.57 1.00
CA PRO A 194 -1.04 -4.50 -0.44
C PRO A 194 -0.62 -5.86 -1.02
N CYS A 195 -0.87 -6.06 -2.32
CA CYS A 195 -0.48 -7.26 -3.07
C CYS A 195 1.04 -7.44 -3.23
N SER A 196 1.84 -6.54 -2.68
CA SER A 196 3.30 -6.59 -2.73
C SER A 196 3.87 -7.27 -1.48
N SER A 197 5.05 -7.87 -1.63
CA SER A 197 5.86 -8.42 -0.52
C SER A 197 6.34 -7.35 0.48
N ASN A 198 6.10 -6.07 0.19
CA ASN A 198 6.65 -4.95 0.97
C ASN A 198 5.95 -4.75 2.31
N HIS A 199 4.72 -5.27 2.49
CA HIS A 199 4.05 -5.17 3.78
C HIS A 199 4.86 -5.89 4.88
N SER A 200 5.53 -7.00 4.57
CA SER A 200 6.44 -7.68 5.52
C SER A 200 7.59 -6.78 5.97
N LEU A 201 8.13 -5.94 5.08
CA LEU A 201 9.15 -4.95 5.42
C LEU A 201 8.60 -3.88 6.36
N ARG A 202 7.37 -3.42 6.12
CA ARG A 202 6.68 -2.45 7.01
C ARG A 202 6.44 -3.03 8.40
N MET A 203 6.14 -4.32 8.50
CA MET A 203 5.93 -5.00 9.78
C MET A 203 7.22 -5.20 10.57
N GLY A 204 8.37 -5.30 9.89
CA GLY A 204 9.66 -5.57 10.53
C GLY A 204 9.58 -6.80 11.43
N LYS A 205 9.99 -6.66 12.70
CA LYS A 205 9.97 -7.74 13.69
C LYS A 205 8.56 -8.27 14.05
N TYR A 206 7.49 -7.57 13.68
CA TYR A 206 6.12 -7.95 13.99
C TYR A 206 5.45 -8.80 12.90
N VAL A 207 6.15 -9.07 11.79
CA VAL A 207 5.60 -9.78 10.63
C VAL A 207 5.12 -11.19 10.96
N SER A 208 5.92 -11.95 11.72
CA SER A 208 5.60 -13.34 12.05
C SER A 208 4.33 -13.47 12.88
N GLN A 209 4.14 -12.56 13.84
CA GLN A 209 2.94 -12.52 14.67
C GLN A 209 1.71 -12.17 13.82
N LEU A 210 1.80 -11.13 12.98
CA LEU A 210 0.69 -10.76 12.09
C LEU A 210 0.31 -11.91 11.15
N HIS A 211 1.30 -12.57 10.54
CA HIS A 211 1.06 -13.71 9.66
C HIS A 211 0.37 -14.86 10.42
N GLN A 212 0.81 -15.15 11.64
CA GLN A 212 0.16 -16.16 12.48
C GLN A 212 -1.30 -15.79 12.76
N ASP A 213 -1.58 -14.55 13.16
CA ASP A 213 -2.94 -14.07 13.47
C ASP A 213 -3.88 -14.18 12.25
N ILE A 214 -3.40 -13.84 11.06
CA ILE A 214 -4.16 -13.94 9.80
C ILE A 214 -4.43 -15.41 9.45
N LEU A 215 -3.44 -16.29 9.61
CA LEU A 215 -3.56 -17.70 9.26
C LEU A 215 -4.39 -18.49 10.30
N SER A 216 -4.39 -18.09 11.57
CA SER A 216 -5.18 -18.74 12.62
C SER A 216 -6.64 -18.25 12.68
N THR A 217 -6.94 -17.04 12.20
CA THR A 217 -8.30 -16.48 12.26
C THR A 217 -9.22 -17.20 11.27
N PRO A 218 -10.37 -17.76 11.68
CA PRO A 218 -11.31 -18.37 10.72
C PRO A 218 -11.73 -17.40 9.59
N THR A 219 -11.77 -17.88 8.35
CA THR A 219 -12.26 -17.08 7.19
C THR A 219 -13.74 -16.73 7.36
N VAL A 220 -14.50 -17.62 7.99
CA VAL A 220 -15.92 -17.46 8.30
C VAL A 220 -16.05 -16.78 9.65
N SER A 221 -16.58 -15.56 9.69
CA SER A 221 -16.82 -14.87 10.96
C SER A 221 -17.97 -15.53 11.74
N PRO A 222 -17.80 -15.88 13.03
CA PRO A 222 -18.90 -16.34 13.87
C PRO A 222 -19.83 -15.19 14.32
N ARG A 223 -19.41 -13.92 14.18
CA ARG A 223 -20.25 -12.77 14.54
C ARG A 223 -21.30 -12.50 13.46
N ARG A 224 -22.56 -12.81 13.78
CA ARG A 224 -23.77 -12.38 13.04
C ARG A 224 -23.92 -10.86 13.11
N ASN A 225 -23.13 -10.11 12.33
CA ASN A 225 -23.47 -8.72 12.06
C ASN A 225 -24.60 -8.70 11.03
N THR A 226 -25.81 -8.41 11.48
CA THR A 226 -27.05 -8.36 10.68
C THR A 226 -27.08 -7.25 9.63
N LYS A 227 -26.03 -6.43 9.55
CA LYS A 227 -25.94 -5.25 8.67
C LYS A 227 -25.20 -5.46 7.35
N TYR A 228 -24.46 -6.55 7.15
CA TYR A 228 -23.61 -6.74 5.97
C TYR A 228 -23.74 -8.14 5.36
N PRO A 229 -23.67 -8.30 4.02
CA PRO A 229 -23.67 -9.61 3.38
C PRO A 229 -22.48 -10.45 3.84
N LYS A 230 -22.75 -11.67 4.29
CA LYS A 230 -21.73 -12.61 4.82
C LYS A 230 -20.58 -12.89 3.85
N ASP A 231 -20.87 -12.82 2.56
CA ASP A 231 -19.97 -13.31 1.51
C ASP A 231 -18.83 -12.33 1.19
N SER A 232 -19.02 -11.03 1.44
CA SER A 232 -18.05 -9.98 1.09
C SER A 232 -16.81 -10.00 2.00
N ASN A 233 -17.02 -9.98 3.33
CA ASN A 233 -15.92 -10.07 4.30
C ASN A 233 -15.14 -11.38 4.16
N GLU A 234 -15.81 -12.48 3.79
CA GLU A 234 -15.15 -13.77 3.60
C GLU A 234 -14.11 -13.73 2.48
N MET A 235 -14.47 -13.18 1.30
CA MET A 235 -13.56 -13.09 0.17
C MET A 235 -12.37 -12.17 0.45
N HIS A 236 -12.58 -11.03 1.12
CA HIS A 236 -11.48 -10.15 1.49
C HIS A 236 -10.51 -10.82 2.48
N ARG A 237 -11.02 -11.50 3.52
CA ARG A 237 -10.17 -12.25 4.46
C ARG A 237 -9.42 -13.40 3.79
N GLN A 238 -10.09 -14.14 2.90
CA GLN A 238 -9.45 -15.17 2.07
C GLN A 238 -8.33 -14.57 1.22
N PHE A 239 -8.57 -13.41 0.61
CA PHE A 239 -7.58 -12.74 -0.22
C PHE A 239 -6.36 -12.30 0.61
N THR A 240 -6.57 -11.75 1.79
CA THR A 240 -5.50 -11.39 2.73
C THR A 240 -4.69 -12.60 3.16
N ARG A 241 -5.32 -13.75 3.45
CA ARG A 241 -4.59 -15.01 3.71
C ARG A 241 -3.75 -15.46 2.52
N ALA A 242 -4.27 -15.36 1.30
CA ALA A 242 -3.53 -15.71 0.09
C ALA A 242 -2.25 -14.87 -0.06
N LYS A 243 -2.31 -13.56 0.24
CA LYS A 243 -1.13 -12.67 0.24
C LYS A 243 -0.10 -13.09 1.29
N VAL A 244 -0.54 -13.53 2.48
CA VAL A 244 0.36 -14.05 3.53
C VAL A 244 1.01 -15.35 3.08
N PHE A 245 0.25 -16.31 2.52
CA PHE A 245 0.83 -17.53 1.97
C PHE A 245 1.86 -17.25 0.89
N TYR A 246 1.57 -16.32 -0.03
CA TYR A 246 2.52 -15.88 -1.06
C TYR A 246 3.80 -15.32 -0.43
N SER A 247 3.68 -14.48 0.60
CA SER A 247 4.82 -13.85 1.28
C SER A 247 5.68 -14.82 2.08
N LEU A 248 5.09 -15.93 2.55
CA LEU A 248 5.79 -17.03 3.19
C LEU A 248 6.42 -18.03 2.19
N GLY A 249 6.28 -17.79 0.88
CA GLY A 249 6.74 -18.72 -0.16
C GLY A 249 5.83 -19.95 -0.36
N ASN A 250 4.70 -20.03 0.36
CA ASN A 250 3.70 -21.07 0.14
C ASN A 250 2.80 -20.72 -1.05
N HIS A 251 3.37 -20.75 -2.25
CA HIS A 251 2.67 -20.36 -3.48
C HIS A 251 1.49 -21.27 -3.81
N GLN A 252 1.56 -22.55 -3.47
CA GLN A 252 0.47 -23.50 -3.69
C GLN A 252 -0.73 -23.19 -2.77
N GLY A 253 -0.49 -22.99 -1.47
CA GLY A 253 -1.56 -22.60 -0.54
C GLY A 253 -2.16 -21.23 -0.87
N ALA A 254 -1.36 -20.30 -1.43
CA ALA A 254 -1.88 -19.05 -1.96
C ALA A 254 -2.84 -19.26 -3.14
N LEU A 255 -2.50 -20.13 -4.09
CA LEU A 255 -3.36 -20.46 -5.24
C LEU A 255 -4.67 -21.12 -4.80
N GLU A 256 -4.62 -22.07 -3.87
CA GLU A 256 -5.81 -22.72 -3.30
C GLU A 256 -6.78 -21.71 -2.67
N ALA A 257 -6.25 -20.67 -2.02
CA ALA A 257 -7.07 -19.59 -1.47
C ALA A 257 -7.61 -18.61 -2.53
N LEU A 258 -6.91 -18.45 -3.67
CA LEU A 258 -7.27 -17.52 -4.74
C LEU A 258 -8.30 -18.08 -5.73
N GLU A 259 -8.24 -19.38 -6.01
CA GLU A 259 -9.14 -20.06 -6.95
C GLU A 259 -10.64 -19.78 -6.69
N PRO A 260 -11.18 -19.93 -5.46
CA PRO A 260 -12.60 -19.64 -5.20
C PRO A 260 -12.93 -18.16 -5.38
N ILE A 261 -11.99 -17.25 -5.10
CA ILE A 261 -12.18 -15.80 -5.29
C ILE A 261 -12.30 -15.48 -6.78
N VAL A 262 -11.35 -15.94 -7.60
CA VAL A 262 -11.37 -15.71 -9.05
C VAL A 262 -12.62 -16.30 -9.69
N SER A 263 -13.03 -17.49 -9.26
CA SER A 263 -14.26 -18.16 -9.73
C SER A 263 -15.52 -17.35 -9.39
N ARG A 264 -15.66 -16.88 -8.14
CA ARG A 264 -16.78 -16.04 -7.69
C ARG A 264 -16.83 -14.72 -8.44
N CYS A 265 -15.70 -14.01 -8.56
CA CYS A 265 -15.62 -12.74 -9.29
C CYS A 265 -15.98 -12.92 -10.76
N THR A 266 -15.46 -13.96 -11.41
CA THR A 266 -15.79 -14.28 -12.82
C THR A 266 -17.28 -14.55 -13.00
N LYS A 267 -17.91 -15.29 -12.08
CA LYS A 267 -19.34 -15.57 -12.12
C LYS A 267 -20.16 -14.28 -11.93
N ALA A 268 -19.82 -13.46 -10.94
CA ALA A 268 -20.47 -12.19 -10.67
C ALA A 268 -20.40 -11.25 -11.88
N ARG A 269 -19.22 -11.13 -12.50
CA ARG A 269 -19.02 -10.34 -13.71
C ARG A 269 -19.83 -10.85 -14.90
N LYS A 270 -19.94 -12.18 -15.09
CA LYS A 270 -20.81 -12.77 -16.13
C LYS A 270 -22.30 -12.43 -15.91
N GLN A 271 -22.68 -12.08 -14.68
CA GLN A 271 -24.03 -11.65 -14.31
C GLN A 271 -24.17 -10.12 -14.33
N GLY A 272 -23.14 -9.37 -14.75
CA GLY A 272 -23.14 -7.91 -14.81
C GLY A 272 -22.76 -7.21 -13.50
N ASP A 273 -22.32 -7.94 -12.47
CA ASP A 273 -21.87 -7.35 -11.20
C ASP A 273 -20.37 -7.01 -11.28
N GLU A 274 -20.05 -5.76 -11.60
CA GLU A 274 -18.67 -5.27 -11.79
C GLU A 274 -17.99 -4.81 -10.50
N LYS A 275 -18.67 -4.76 -9.35
CA LYS A 275 -18.08 -4.24 -8.10
C LYS A 275 -16.84 -5.02 -7.63
N TRP A 276 -16.74 -6.30 -8.02
CA TRP A 276 -15.62 -7.19 -7.70
C TRP A 276 -14.41 -7.02 -8.62
N MET A 277 -14.47 -6.14 -9.62
CA MET A 277 -13.43 -6.04 -10.64
C MET A 277 -12.03 -5.77 -10.06
N ALA A 278 -11.94 -4.90 -9.05
CA ALA A 278 -10.67 -4.60 -8.41
C ALA A 278 -10.06 -5.84 -7.75
N LEU A 279 -10.88 -6.59 -7.01
CA LEU A 279 -10.48 -7.83 -6.36
C LEU A 279 -10.13 -8.92 -7.40
N GLU A 280 -10.87 -9.02 -8.51
CA GLU A 280 -10.57 -9.96 -9.60
C GLU A 280 -9.19 -9.67 -10.19
N ILE A 281 -8.89 -8.40 -10.50
CA ILE A 281 -7.61 -7.98 -11.07
C ILE A 281 -6.45 -8.29 -10.11
N ASP A 282 -6.58 -7.91 -8.84
CA ASP A 282 -5.55 -8.17 -7.84
C ASP A 282 -5.37 -9.68 -7.57
N ALA A 283 -6.45 -10.47 -7.55
CA ALA A 283 -6.38 -11.91 -7.39
C ALA A 283 -5.71 -12.61 -8.59
N LEU A 284 -5.98 -12.14 -9.81
CA LEU A 284 -5.30 -12.61 -11.03
C LEU A 284 -3.81 -12.27 -11.01
N GLU A 285 -3.44 -11.06 -10.56
CA GLU A 285 -2.05 -10.63 -10.43
C GLU A 285 -1.28 -11.52 -9.43
N VAL A 286 -1.84 -11.76 -8.24
CA VAL A 286 -1.21 -12.63 -7.23
C VAL A 286 -1.15 -14.08 -7.74
N SER A 287 -2.19 -14.58 -8.39
CA SER A 287 -2.20 -15.93 -8.97
C SER A 287 -1.10 -16.09 -10.03
N ALA A 288 -0.95 -15.10 -10.91
CA ALA A 288 0.11 -15.09 -11.92
C ALA A 288 1.50 -15.12 -11.26
N ARG A 289 1.72 -14.33 -10.21
CA ARG A 289 2.98 -14.34 -9.43
C ARG A 289 3.25 -15.68 -8.76
N CYS A 290 2.24 -16.34 -8.20
CA CYS A 290 2.39 -17.68 -7.63
C CYS A 290 2.80 -18.70 -8.69
N HIS A 291 2.13 -18.71 -9.86
CA HIS A 291 2.50 -19.61 -10.95
C HIS A 291 3.91 -19.34 -11.48
N TYR A 292 4.32 -18.06 -11.57
CA TYR A 292 5.68 -17.68 -11.93
C TYR A 292 6.71 -18.22 -10.92
N ALA A 293 6.43 -18.10 -9.62
CA ALA A 293 7.33 -18.57 -8.57
C ALA A 293 7.43 -20.11 -8.50
N ILE A 294 6.33 -20.85 -8.74
CA ILE A 294 6.32 -22.33 -8.73
C ILE A 294 7.05 -22.89 -9.95
N SER A 295 6.69 -22.40 -11.13
CA SER A 295 7.16 -22.97 -12.40
C SER A 295 8.57 -22.52 -12.75
N GLY A 296 9.08 -21.50 -12.05
CA GLY A 296 10.32 -20.83 -12.38
C GLY A 296 10.32 -20.23 -13.79
N LEU A 297 11.53 -19.96 -14.28
CA LEU A 297 11.82 -19.49 -15.64
C LEU A 297 11.91 -20.63 -16.66
N VAL A 298 11.02 -21.62 -16.61
CA VAL A 298 11.06 -22.73 -17.60
C VAL A 298 9.95 -22.52 -18.63
N PRO A 299 10.30 -22.21 -19.90
CA PRO A 299 9.33 -22.21 -20.99
C PRO A 299 8.85 -23.65 -21.17
N THR A 300 7.60 -23.92 -20.83
CA THR A 300 6.94 -25.15 -21.31
C THR A 300 6.71 -24.98 -22.80
N SER A 301 7.57 -25.63 -23.59
CA SER A 301 7.45 -25.94 -25.02
C SER A 301 6.17 -25.41 -25.70
N GLY A 302 6.26 -24.23 -26.30
CA GLY A 302 5.34 -23.75 -27.35
C GLY A 302 3.96 -23.23 -26.92
N GLY A 303 3.62 -23.18 -25.63
CA GLY A 303 2.33 -22.66 -25.14
C GLY A 303 2.45 -21.37 -24.34
N THR A 304 1.41 -20.53 -24.35
CA THR A 304 1.29 -19.39 -23.43
C THR A 304 1.24 -19.93 -22.00
N SER A 305 2.23 -19.60 -21.17
CA SER A 305 2.24 -20.05 -19.77
C SER A 305 0.97 -19.56 -19.04
N THR A 306 0.48 -20.35 -18.07
CA THR A 306 -0.65 -19.95 -17.20
C THR A 306 -0.40 -18.57 -16.58
N THR A 307 0.84 -18.31 -16.16
CA THR A 307 1.34 -17.02 -15.68
C THR A 307 1.03 -15.86 -16.63
N GLU A 308 1.44 -15.98 -17.89
CA GLU A 308 1.24 -14.93 -18.90
C GLU A 308 -0.25 -14.75 -19.20
N THR A 309 -1.02 -15.84 -19.26
CA THR A 309 -2.47 -15.80 -19.51
C THR A 309 -3.22 -15.04 -18.41
N LEU A 310 -2.92 -15.34 -17.14
CA LEU A 310 -3.52 -14.67 -16.00
C LEU A 310 -3.17 -13.18 -15.97
N LEU A 311 -1.88 -12.84 -16.17
CA LEU A 311 -1.44 -11.45 -16.12
C LEU A 311 -1.96 -10.63 -17.31
N LYS A 312 -2.00 -11.19 -18.52
CA LYS A 312 -2.66 -10.55 -19.68
C LYS A 312 -4.15 -10.33 -19.41
N THR A 313 -4.84 -11.28 -18.79
CA THR A 313 -6.24 -11.12 -18.41
C THR A 313 -6.41 -9.96 -17.44
N ALA A 314 -5.57 -9.88 -16.40
CA ALA A 314 -5.57 -8.75 -15.46
C ALA A 314 -5.34 -7.41 -16.16
N ILE A 315 -4.37 -7.33 -17.09
CA ILE A 315 -4.09 -6.13 -17.89
C ILE A 315 -5.31 -5.73 -18.73
N THR A 316 -5.95 -6.67 -19.42
CA THR A 316 -7.13 -6.41 -20.23
C THR A 316 -8.28 -5.87 -19.36
N ARG A 317 -8.53 -6.48 -18.20
CA ARG A 317 -9.58 -6.03 -17.26
C ARG A 317 -9.28 -4.64 -16.72
N SER A 318 -8.07 -4.40 -16.24
CA SER A 318 -7.61 -3.09 -15.76
C SER A 318 -7.73 -2.02 -16.85
N THR A 319 -7.40 -2.36 -18.10
CA THR A 319 -7.52 -1.44 -19.24
C THR A 319 -8.97 -1.07 -19.53
N ILE A 320 -9.89 -2.03 -19.48
CA ILE A 320 -11.32 -1.78 -19.70
C ILE A 320 -11.89 -0.89 -18.58
N SER A 321 -11.57 -1.20 -17.32
CA SER A 321 -12.19 -0.55 -16.18
C SER A 321 -11.58 0.81 -15.83
N TRP A 322 -10.27 0.97 -16.01
CA TRP A 322 -9.54 2.16 -15.55
C TRP A 322 -8.69 2.83 -16.64
N GLY A 323 -8.67 2.27 -17.85
CA GLY A 323 -7.95 2.83 -18.99
C GLY A 323 -6.46 2.46 -19.04
N VAL A 324 -5.85 2.74 -20.20
CA VAL A 324 -4.44 2.43 -20.47
C VAL A 324 -3.43 3.26 -19.66
N LYS A 325 -3.85 4.44 -19.19
CA LYS A 325 -3.04 5.37 -18.39
C LYS A 325 -3.17 5.14 -16.87
N SER A 326 -4.02 4.21 -16.43
CA SER A 326 -4.14 3.89 -15.01
C SER A 326 -2.81 3.34 -14.46
N ALA A 327 -2.43 3.78 -13.27
CA ALA A 327 -1.24 3.30 -12.58
C ALA A 327 -1.27 1.78 -12.37
N THR A 328 -2.44 1.20 -12.12
CA THR A 328 -2.59 -0.27 -12.04
C THR A 328 -2.32 -0.94 -13.38
N THR A 329 -2.88 -0.41 -14.48
CA THR A 329 -2.63 -0.95 -15.83
C THR A 329 -1.15 -0.89 -16.18
N ILE A 330 -0.49 0.23 -15.89
CA ILE A 330 0.94 0.42 -16.12
C ILE A 330 1.75 -0.57 -15.27
N ALA A 331 1.45 -0.72 -13.98
CA ALA A 331 2.16 -1.63 -13.08
C ALA A 331 2.02 -3.11 -13.49
N LEU A 332 0.83 -3.53 -13.97
CA LEU A 332 0.61 -4.89 -14.47
C LEU A 332 1.39 -5.15 -15.77
N LYS A 333 1.36 -4.20 -16.72
CA LYS A 333 2.18 -4.27 -17.94
C LYS A 333 3.66 -4.29 -17.62
N HIS A 334 4.10 -3.47 -16.66
CA HIS A 334 5.48 -3.43 -16.18
C HIS A 334 5.92 -4.77 -15.57
N THR A 335 5.06 -5.42 -14.79
CA THR A 335 5.32 -6.76 -14.26
C THR A 335 5.52 -7.78 -15.40
N LEU A 336 4.64 -7.77 -16.40
CA LEU A 336 4.74 -8.68 -17.55
C LEU A 336 6.01 -8.41 -18.38
N TRP A 337 6.35 -7.13 -18.57
CA TRP A 337 7.57 -6.70 -19.25
C TRP A 337 8.82 -7.23 -18.54
N SER A 338 8.89 -7.10 -17.22
CA SER A 338 10.00 -7.64 -16.43
C SER A 338 10.14 -9.16 -16.64
N TRP A 339 9.03 -9.89 -16.66
CA TRP A 339 9.08 -11.35 -16.86
C TRP A 339 9.52 -11.73 -18.27
N PHE A 340 9.17 -10.96 -19.30
CA PHE A 340 9.71 -11.18 -20.64
C PHE A 340 11.22 -10.97 -20.69
N LEU A 341 11.74 -9.94 -20.01
CA LEU A 341 13.19 -9.73 -19.89
C LEU A 341 13.87 -10.89 -19.16
N ASP A 342 13.31 -11.32 -18.02
CA ASP A 342 13.86 -12.44 -17.24
C ASP A 342 13.89 -13.75 -18.06
N GLN A 343 12.99 -13.89 -19.03
CA GLN A 343 12.90 -15.02 -19.98
C GLN A 343 13.74 -14.84 -21.25
N GLY A 344 14.45 -13.73 -21.43
CA GLY A 344 15.20 -13.41 -22.65
C GLY A 344 14.31 -13.14 -23.88
N ARG A 345 13.00 -12.91 -23.69
CA ARG A 345 12.01 -12.64 -24.74
C ARG A 345 12.04 -11.17 -25.12
N GLN A 346 13.15 -10.74 -25.71
CA GLN A 346 13.44 -9.34 -25.97
C GLN A 346 12.41 -8.68 -26.90
N THR A 347 11.98 -9.36 -27.96
CA THR A 347 11.01 -8.82 -28.91
C THR A 347 9.67 -8.47 -28.25
N GLU A 348 9.12 -9.38 -27.43
CA GLU A 348 7.88 -9.11 -26.70
C GLU A 348 8.07 -8.06 -25.60
N ALA A 349 9.23 -8.06 -24.94
CA ALA A 349 9.58 -7.04 -23.97
C ALA A 349 9.62 -5.65 -24.62
N ASP A 350 10.27 -5.49 -25.77
CA ASP A 350 10.39 -4.22 -26.49
C ASP A 350 9.03 -3.69 -26.96
N LEU A 351 8.18 -4.58 -27.51
CA LEU A 351 6.81 -4.22 -27.90
C LEU A 351 6.00 -3.72 -26.70
N LEU A 352 6.08 -4.42 -25.57
CA LEU A 352 5.35 -4.04 -24.37
C LEU A 352 5.91 -2.75 -23.75
N ARG A 353 7.24 -2.56 -23.79
CA ARG A 353 7.92 -1.36 -23.33
C ARG A 353 7.46 -0.14 -24.11
N ASN A 354 7.45 -0.22 -25.44
CA ASN A 354 6.94 0.85 -26.31
C ASN A 354 5.50 1.23 -25.98
N ALA A 355 4.64 0.24 -25.70
CA ALA A 355 3.26 0.49 -25.32
C ALA A 355 3.10 1.16 -23.93
N ILE A 356 4.03 0.93 -23.00
CA ILE A 356 4.05 1.63 -21.71
C ILE A 356 4.63 3.04 -21.89
N ASP A 357 5.69 3.19 -22.68
CA ASP A 357 6.37 4.48 -22.87
C ASP A 357 5.47 5.50 -23.57
N ALA A 358 4.66 5.05 -24.53
CA ALA A 358 3.67 5.89 -25.20
C ALA A 358 2.61 6.50 -24.26
N VAL A 359 2.42 5.93 -23.06
CA VAL A 359 1.47 6.45 -22.07
C VAL A 359 2.14 7.14 -20.88
N VAL A 360 3.35 6.72 -20.50
CA VAL A 360 4.10 7.26 -19.36
C VAL A 360 4.92 8.49 -19.75
N VAL A 361 5.58 8.46 -20.91
CA VAL A 361 6.35 9.59 -21.40
C VAL A 361 5.41 10.45 -22.23
N LYS A 362 5.10 11.66 -21.74
CA LYS A 362 4.52 12.70 -22.60
C LYS A 362 5.59 13.04 -23.63
N THR A 363 5.60 12.37 -24.77
CA THR A 363 6.30 12.89 -25.94
C THR A 363 5.59 14.18 -26.31
N GLU A 364 6.15 15.32 -25.90
CA GLU A 364 5.87 16.56 -26.62
C GLU A 364 6.21 16.26 -28.09
N PRO A 365 5.25 16.37 -29.02
CA PRO A 365 5.61 16.33 -30.43
C PRO A 365 6.55 17.53 -30.64
N GLY A 366 7.80 17.24 -31.00
CA GLY A 366 8.82 18.25 -31.22
C GLY A 366 8.28 19.35 -32.12
N THR A 367 8.33 20.58 -31.62
CA THR A 367 8.13 21.81 -32.40
C THR A 367 9.23 21.99 -33.43
#